data_AF-A0A3C1GV41-F1
#
_entry.id   AF-A0A3C1GV41-F1
#
_cell.length_a   1.000
_cell.length_b   1.000
_cell.length_c   1.000
_cell.angle_alpha   90.00
_cell.angle_beta   90.00
_cell.angle_gamma   90.00
#
_symmetry.space_group_name_H-M   'P 1'
#
loop_
_entity.id
_entity.type
_entity.pdbx_description
1 polymer ?
#
loop_
_entity_poly.entity_id
_entity_poly.type
_entity_poly.pdbx_seq_one_letter_code
_entity_poly.pdbx_strand_id
1 'polypeptide(L)'
;MSVSSDSTSFAHSSSATQQSTQTTPTGANNGLSYLSNHAAEVANNWLLPDGVGDVLFSAAQKQEVLRYQLIQQLITHGYQPVSPPLIEYTESLLSEASEDLKRQTFKIIDQLTGRLMGLRADITPQILRIDAH
;
A
#
# COMPACT_ATOMS: atom_id res chain seq x y z
N MET A 1 -17.06 36.23 -37.77
CA MET A 1 -16.77 35.27 -38.85
C MET A 1 -17.51 34.00 -38.50
N SER A 2 -18.38 33.57 -39.41
CA SER A 2 -19.42 32.55 -39.23
C SER A 2 -18.98 31.20 -39.80
N VAL A 3 -19.70 30.14 -39.39
CA VAL A 3 -19.98 28.86 -40.09
C VAL A 3 -18.80 27.90 -40.37
N SER A 4 -18.91 26.56 -40.32
CA SER A 4 -20.06 25.65 -40.26
C SER A 4 -19.62 24.27 -39.77
N SER A 5 -20.50 23.61 -39.02
CA SER A 5 -20.63 22.15 -38.94
C SER A 5 -21.17 21.59 -40.26
N ASP A 6 -20.72 20.40 -40.67
CA ASP A 6 -21.49 19.59 -41.62
C ASP A 6 -21.41 18.11 -41.29
N SER A 7 -22.58 17.51 -41.28
CA SER A 7 -22.86 16.08 -41.10
C SER A 7 -23.43 15.57 -42.41
N THR A 8 -22.95 14.45 -42.94
CA THR A 8 -23.69 13.68 -43.96
C THR A 8 -23.52 12.19 -43.74
N SER A 9 -24.66 11.51 -43.76
CA SER A 9 -24.91 10.08 -43.57
C SER A 9 -25.10 9.37 -44.92
N PHE A 10 -25.25 8.03 -44.85
CA PHE A 10 -25.75 7.05 -45.85
C PHE A 10 -24.67 6.43 -46.76
N ALA A 11 -24.66 5.13 -47.11
CA ALA A 11 -25.65 4.06 -47.06
C ALA A 11 -25.01 2.65 -47.04
N HIS A 12 -25.84 1.65 -46.72
CA HIS A 12 -25.62 0.19 -46.80
C HIS A 12 -25.33 -0.34 -48.23
N SER A 13 -24.59 -1.45 -48.33
CA SER A 13 -25.00 -2.60 -49.16
C SER A 13 -24.29 -3.89 -48.75
N SER A 14 -25.08 -4.88 -48.35
CA SER A 14 -24.70 -6.27 -48.08
C SER A 14 -24.45 -7.05 -49.37
N SER A 15 -23.52 -8.01 -49.36
CA SER A 15 -23.76 -9.35 -49.93
C SER A 15 -22.61 -10.32 -49.61
N ALA A 16 -23.03 -11.53 -49.26
CA ALA A 16 -22.25 -12.69 -48.89
C ALA A 16 -21.44 -13.27 -50.07
N THR A 17 -20.42 -14.09 -49.79
CA THR A 17 -20.41 -15.55 -50.06
C THR A 17 -18.99 -16.13 -49.86
N GLN A 18 -18.98 -17.33 -49.29
CA GLN A 18 -17.89 -18.24 -48.95
C GLN A 18 -17.04 -18.69 -50.18
N GLN A 19 -15.76 -19.04 -50.00
CA GLN A 19 -15.25 -20.43 -50.03
C GLN A 19 -13.71 -20.54 -50.14
N SER A 20 -13.15 -21.25 -49.15
CA SER A 20 -12.06 -22.26 -49.19
C SER A 20 -10.87 -22.14 -50.16
N THR A 21 -9.65 -22.21 -49.62
CA THR A 21 -8.73 -23.36 -49.81
C THR A 21 -7.50 -23.27 -48.89
N GLN A 22 -6.91 -24.43 -48.67
CA GLN A 22 -6.12 -24.91 -47.55
C GLN A 22 -4.62 -24.88 -47.85
N THR A 23 -3.74 -24.73 -46.85
CA THR A 23 -2.44 -25.43 -46.77
C THR A 23 -1.74 -25.15 -45.42
N THR A 24 -1.62 -26.17 -44.58
CA THR A 24 -0.55 -26.30 -43.57
C THR A 24 0.47 -27.28 -44.19
N PRO A 25 1.78 -27.12 -43.96
CA PRO A 25 2.42 -27.83 -42.84
C PRO A 25 3.49 -26.89 -42.21
N THR A 26 4.12 -27.03 -41.04
CA THR A 26 4.52 -28.15 -40.18
C THR A 26 5.13 -27.44 -38.95
N GLY A 27 4.96 -27.94 -37.73
CA GLY A 27 5.69 -27.37 -36.59
C GLY A 27 5.08 -27.72 -35.25
N ALA A 28 5.35 -28.94 -34.78
CA ALA A 28 5.10 -29.34 -33.41
C ALA A 28 5.86 -28.42 -32.45
N ASN A 29 5.14 -27.78 -31.52
CA ASN A 29 5.66 -27.28 -30.23
C ASN A 29 4.47 -27.05 -29.28
N ASN A 30 3.82 -28.14 -28.88
CA ASN A 30 2.89 -28.13 -27.75
C ASN A 30 3.67 -28.53 -26.50
N GLY A 31 4.16 -27.53 -25.78
CA GLY A 31 4.78 -27.70 -24.49
C GLY A 31 5.29 -26.36 -23.97
N LEU A 32 4.88 -26.00 -22.75
CA LEU A 32 5.38 -24.87 -21.93
C LEU A 32 4.59 -23.54 -21.95
N SER A 33 3.27 -23.55 -22.14
CA SER A 33 2.43 -22.40 -21.78
C SER A 33 2.19 -22.25 -20.26
N TYR A 34 2.44 -23.29 -19.46
CA TYR A 34 2.25 -23.25 -17.99
C TYR A 34 3.38 -22.54 -17.24
N LEU A 35 4.59 -22.46 -17.82
CA LEU A 35 5.75 -21.84 -17.16
C LEU A 35 5.73 -20.30 -17.24
N SER A 36 4.91 -19.72 -18.13
CA SER A 36 4.81 -18.26 -18.27
C SER A 36 4.00 -17.61 -17.14
N ASN A 37 3.09 -18.35 -16.51
CA ASN A 37 2.20 -17.80 -15.48
C ASN A 37 2.80 -17.88 -14.07
N HIS A 38 3.70 -18.83 -13.80
CA HIS A 38 4.30 -19.00 -12.48
C HIS A 38 5.36 -17.93 -12.14
N ALA A 39 6.10 -17.43 -13.14
CA ALA A 39 7.08 -16.36 -12.93
C ALA A 39 6.41 -15.01 -12.60
N ALA A 40 5.22 -14.75 -13.18
CA ALA A 40 4.41 -13.57 -12.86
C ALA A 40 3.73 -13.69 -11.49
N GLU A 41 3.36 -14.90 -11.09
CA GLU A 41 2.75 -15.22 -9.78
C GLU A 41 3.76 -15.09 -8.63
N VAL A 42 5.00 -15.55 -8.82
CA VAL A 42 6.09 -15.41 -7.83
C VAL A 42 6.55 -13.95 -7.69
N ALA A 43 6.53 -13.16 -8.78
CA ALA A 43 6.87 -11.73 -8.73
C ALA A 43 5.91 -10.89 -7.87
N ASN A 44 4.67 -11.33 -7.70
CA ASN A 44 3.66 -10.66 -6.86
C ASN A 44 3.70 -11.08 -5.38
N ASN A 45 4.50 -12.08 -5.01
CA ASN A 45 4.41 -12.68 -3.68
C ASN A 45 5.21 -11.93 -2.59
N TRP A 46 5.98 -10.90 -2.96
CA TRP A 46 6.81 -10.09 -2.05
C TRP A 46 6.63 -8.58 -2.24
N LEU A 47 5.46 -8.15 -2.71
CA LEU A 47 5.18 -6.73 -2.85
C LEU A 47 4.88 -6.12 -1.47
N LEU A 48 5.70 -5.16 -1.05
CA LEU A 48 5.41 -4.33 0.11
C LEU A 48 4.38 -3.26 -0.28
N PRO A 49 3.51 -2.83 0.66
CA PRO A 49 2.63 -1.68 0.43
C PRO A 49 3.43 -0.43 0.06
N ASP A 50 2.79 0.48 -0.68
CA ASP A 50 3.37 1.78 -0.97
C ASP A 50 3.81 2.49 0.32
N GLY A 51 5.05 3.00 0.31
CA GLY A 51 5.65 3.67 1.46
C GLY A 51 6.27 2.74 2.51
N VAL A 52 6.24 1.43 2.31
CA VAL A 52 6.90 0.44 3.18
C VAL A 52 8.13 -0.14 2.48
N GLY A 53 9.23 -0.28 3.22
CA GLY A 53 10.49 -0.80 2.69
C GLY A 53 11.31 -1.49 3.76
N ASP A 54 12.08 -2.50 3.35
CA ASP A 54 13.03 -3.17 4.23
C ASP A 54 14.27 -2.30 4.45
N VAL A 55 14.70 -2.21 5.72
CA VAL A 55 15.96 -1.55 6.09
C VAL A 55 17.03 -2.62 6.22
N LEU A 56 17.94 -2.67 5.25
CA LEU A 56 19.02 -3.66 5.20
C LEU A 56 20.15 -3.36 6.19
N PHE A 57 21.01 -4.36 6.42
CA PHE A 57 22.03 -4.40 7.47
C PHE A 57 22.78 -3.07 7.71
N SER A 58 23.29 -2.43 6.66
CA SER A 58 24.12 -1.24 6.80
C SER A 58 23.33 0.00 7.22
N ALA A 59 22.09 0.12 6.77
CA ALA A 59 21.18 1.20 7.16
C ALA A 59 20.60 0.93 8.55
N ALA A 60 20.21 -0.31 8.83
CA ALA A 60 19.67 -0.71 10.12
C ALA A 60 20.67 -0.47 11.26
N GLN A 61 21.94 -0.85 11.04
CA GLN A 61 23.01 -0.61 12.01
C GLN A 61 23.21 0.90 12.28
N LYS A 62 23.20 1.73 11.23
CA LYS A 62 23.33 3.19 11.39
C LYS A 62 22.16 3.78 12.17
N GLN A 63 20.93 3.38 11.85
CA GLN A 63 19.74 3.82 12.57
C GLN A 63 19.80 3.44 14.04
N GLU A 64 20.22 2.22 14.35
CA GLU A 64 20.29 1.73 15.72
C GLU A 64 21.37 2.44 16.55
N VAL A 65 22.54 2.72 15.96
CA VAL A 65 23.60 3.50 16.62
C VAL A 65 23.11 4.92 16.95
N LEU A 66 22.45 5.60 16.00
CA LEU A 66 21.92 6.94 16.21
C LEU A 66 20.81 6.95 17.27
N ARG A 67 19.90 5.97 17.22
CA ARG A 67 18.84 5.80 18.23
C ARG A 67 19.42 5.63 19.63
N TYR A 68 20.42 4.74 19.76
CA TYR A 68 21.09 4.51 21.04
C TYR A 68 21.73 5.79 21.57
N GLN A 69 22.53 6.48 20.74
CA GLN A 69 23.20 7.71 21.15
C GLN A 69 22.22 8.80 21.59
N LEU A 70 21.15 9.01 20.83
CA LEU A 70 20.10 9.98 21.19
C LEU A 70 19.45 9.64 22.54
N ILE A 71 19.08 8.38 22.75
CA ILE A 71 18.45 7.94 24.00
C ILE A 71 19.41 8.10 25.17
N GLN A 72 20.70 7.75 25.02
CA GLN A 72 21.67 7.96 26.08
C GLN A 72 21.78 9.44 26.46
N GLN A 73 21.80 10.35 25.48
CA GLN A 73 21.80 11.78 25.75
C GLN A 73 20.54 12.23 26.50
N LEU A 74 19.35 11.74 26.13
CA LEU A 74 18.13 12.08 26.86
C LEU A 74 18.17 11.56 28.31
N ILE A 75 18.66 10.34 28.53
CA ILE A 75 18.80 9.77 29.87
C ILE A 75 19.75 10.63 30.73
N THR A 76 20.88 11.12 30.19
CA THR A 76 21.78 11.99 30.95
C THR A 76 21.15 13.32 31.37
N HIS A 77 20.08 13.75 30.69
CA HIS A 77 19.30 14.95 31.05
C HIS A 77 18.11 14.63 31.98
N GLY A 78 17.99 13.39 32.47
CA GLY A 78 16.96 12.99 33.43
C GLY A 78 15.66 12.47 32.81
N TYR A 79 15.59 12.31 31.48
CA TYR A 79 14.42 11.71 30.84
C TYR A 79 14.39 10.19 31.03
N GLN A 80 13.18 9.64 31.21
CA GLN A 80 12.96 8.20 31.34
C GLN A 80 12.26 7.65 30.09
N PRO A 81 12.69 6.49 29.57
CA PRO A 81 12.08 5.91 28.39
C PRO A 81 10.67 5.37 28.70
N VAL A 82 9.71 5.68 27.82
CA VAL A 82 8.36 5.12 27.82
C VAL A 82 8.09 4.55 26.43
N SER A 83 7.42 3.39 26.36
CA SER A 83 7.12 2.70 25.10
C SER A 83 5.65 2.29 25.03
N PRO A 84 4.74 3.20 24.66
CA PRO A 84 3.34 2.88 24.42
C PRO A 84 3.16 1.96 23.20
N PRO A 85 2.07 1.17 23.14
CA PRO A 85 1.75 0.33 21.99
C PRO A 85 1.70 1.12 20.67
N LEU A 86 2.02 0.50 19.53
CA LEU A 86 1.83 1.14 18.22
C LEU A 86 0.35 1.25 17.82
N ILE A 87 -0.46 0.33 18.32
CA ILE A 87 -1.89 0.20 18.00
C ILE A 87 -2.69 0.40 19.28
N GLU A 88 -3.68 1.28 19.22
CA GLU A 88 -4.67 1.51 20.28
C GLU A 88 -6.07 1.61 19.67
N TYR A 89 -7.12 1.46 20.49
CA TYR A 89 -8.48 1.72 20.03
C TYR A 89 -8.63 3.19 19.63
N THR A 90 -9.32 3.45 18.52
CA THR A 90 -9.44 4.80 17.96
C THR A 90 -10.12 5.77 18.92
N GLU A 91 -11.02 5.31 19.79
CA GLU A 91 -11.64 6.15 20.80
C GLU A 91 -10.63 6.70 21.82
N SER A 92 -9.59 5.93 22.14
CA SER A 92 -8.48 6.37 23.01
C SER A 92 -7.46 7.19 22.22
N LEU A 93 -7.00 6.64 21.10
CA LEU A 93 -5.89 7.20 20.31
C LEU A 93 -6.22 8.56 19.70
N LEU A 94 -7.49 8.79 19.33
CA LEU A 94 -7.92 9.94 18.53
C LEU A 94 -8.87 10.89 19.28
N SER A 95 -9.10 10.67 20.58
CA SER A 95 -10.03 11.48 21.38
C SER A 95 -9.75 12.98 21.26
N GLU A 96 -8.49 13.37 21.48
CA GLU A 96 -8.02 14.76 21.44
C GLU A 96 -7.11 15.05 20.24
N ALA A 97 -7.08 14.14 19.25
CA ALA A 97 -6.27 14.28 18.06
C ALA A 97 -6.82 15.37 17.11
N SER A 98 -5.92 16.08 16.44
CA SER A 98 -6.29 16.99 15.35
C SER A 98 -6.89 16.22 14.17
N GLU A 99 -7.67 16.90 13.32
CA GLU A 99 -8.26 16.27 12.14
C GLU A 99 -7.20 15.75 11.16
N ASP A 100 -6.06 16.42 11.04
CA ASP A 100 -4.95 15.97 10.20
C ASP A 100 -4.35 14.67 10.75
N LEU A 101 -4.19 14.58 12.08
CA LEU A 101 -3.68 13.38 12.72
C LEU A 101 -4.65 12.20 12.54
N LYS A 102 -5.95 12.45 12.62
CA LYS A 102 -6.99 11.43 12.34
C LYS A 102 -6.93 10.93 10.90
N ARG A 103 -6.60 11.79 9.92
CA ARG A 103 -6.43 11.40 8.51
C ARG A 103 -5.17 10.56 8.27
N GLN A 104 -4.10 10.87 8.99
CA GLN A 104 -2.81 10.15 8.88
C GLN A 104 -2.82 8.81 9.63
N THR A 105 -3.79 8.58 10.51
CA THR A 105 -3.91 7.33 11.27
C THR A 105 -4.49 6.21 10.40
N PHE A 106 -3.72 5.15 10.20
CA PHE A 106 -4.19 3.95 9.52
C PHE A 106 -5.16 3.18 10.43
N LYS A 107 -6.33 2.81 9.92
CA LYS A 107 -7.42 2.22 10.68
C LYS A 107 -7.56 0.72 10.38
N ILE A 108 -7.71 -0.08 11.43
CA ILE A 108 -7.80 -1.54 11.36
C ILE A 108 -8.98 -1.99 12.22
N ILE A 109 -9.71 -3.01 11.77
CA ILE A 109 -10.78 -3.61 12.57
C ILE A 109 -10.19 -4.74 13.41
N ASP A 110 -10.43 -4.69 14.72
CA ASP A 110 -10.23 -5.84 15.60
C ASP A 110 -11.25 -6.92 15.25
N GLN A 111 -10.79 -8.02 14.65
CA GLN A 111 -11.68 -9.09 14.19
C GLN A 111 -12.39 -9.83 15.31
N LEU A 112 -11.86 -9.80 16.54
CA LEU A 112 -12.45 -10.48 17.68
C LEU A 112 -13.61 -9.66 18.28
N THR A 113 -13.41 -8.35 18.39
CA THR A 113 -14.36 -7.46 19.08
C THR A 113 -15.20 -6.61 18.14
N GLY A 114 -14.81 -6.51 16.87
CA GLY A 114 -15.40 -5.59 15.88
C GLY A 114 -15.01 -4.12 16.11
N ARG A 115 -14.21 -3.81 17.12
CA ARG A 115 -13.82 -2.43 17.45
C ARG A 115 -12.80 -1.88 16.46
N LEU A 116 -12.81 -0.57 16.29
CA LEU A 116 -11.87 0.11 15.41
C LEU A 116 -10.58 0.47 16.18
N MET A 117 -9.46 -0.01 15.67
CA MET A 117 -8.11 0.31 16.13
C MET A 117 -7.40 1.23 15.14
N GLY A 118 -6.42 2.00 15.64
CA GLY A 118 -5.58 2.86 14.84
C GLY A 118 -4.10 2.53 15.04
N LEU A 119 -3.33 2.52 13.96
CA LEU A 119 -1.87 2.59 13.99
C LEU A 119 -1.45 4.05 14.13
N ARG A 120 -0.71 4.37 15.20
CA ARG A 120 -0.37 5.75 15.55
C ARG A 120 0.36 6.49 14.42
N ALA A 121 -0.06 7.73 14.15
CA ALA A 121 0.68 8.68 13.32
C ALA A 121 1.60 9.60 14.14
N ASP A 122 1.30 9.77 15.43
CA ASP A 122 2.09 10.54 16.42
C ASP A 122 1.98 9.83 17.77
N ILE A 123 3.01 9.94 18.61
CA ILE A 123 3.06 9.36 19.97
C ILE A 123 2.47 10.29 21.04
N THR A 124 2.35 11.59 20.77
CA THR A 124 1.95 12.64 21.72
C THR A 124 0.63 12.36 22.43
N PRO A 125 -0.47 11.93 21.75
CA PRO A 125 -1.72 11.61 22.44
C PRO A 125 -1.54 10.49 23.48
N GLN A 126 -0.67 9.52 23.20
CA GLN A 126 -0.41 8.40 24.10
C GLN A 126 0.41 8.85 25.31
N ILE A 127 1.34 9.78 25.13
CA ILE A 127 2.11 10.38 26.23
C ILE A 127 1.18 11.21 27.11
N LEU A 128 0.31 12.05 26.54
CA LEU A 128 -0.68 12.83 27.30
C LEU A 128 -1.60 11.93 28.12
N ARG A 129 -2.06 10.81 27.54
CA ARG A 129 -2.85 9.82 28.26
C ARG A 129 -2.08 9.21 29.44
N ILE A 130 -0.80 8.90 29.27
CA ILE A 130 0.03 8.35 30.34
C ILE A 130 0.30 9.39 31.44
N ASP A 131 0.51 10.65 31.08
CA ASP A 131 0.71 11.76 32.02
C ASP A 131 -0.55 12.08 32.85
N ALA A 132 -1.73 11.86 32.27
CA ALA A 132 -3.01 12.05 32.95
C ALA A 132 -3.38 10.96 33.98
N HIS A 133 -2.55 9.93 34.14
CA HIS A 133 -2.78 8.78 35.05
C HIS A 133 -1.79 8.75 36.20
#